data_AF-A0A957J911-F1
#
_entry.id   AF-A0A957J911-F1
#
_cell.length_a   1.000
_cell.length_b   1.000
_cell.length_c   1.000
_cell.angle_alpha   90.00
_cell.angle_beta   90.00
_cell.angle_gamma   90.00
#
_symmetry.space_group_name_H-M   'P 1'
#
loop_
_entity.id
_entity.type
_entity.pdbx_description
1 polymer ?
#
loop_
_entity_poly.entity_id
_entity_poly.type
_entity_poly.pdbx_seq_one_letter_code
_entity_poly.pdbx_strand_id
1 'polypeptide(L)'
;METKTTWEDTGRDCQFCGGEIFRRTDEEPRRITAYYQCQRCGAQWSLGHELIRESSVTTTPEKDAVQAWFAKVPRWVWVLVAVLLVIGALRFSVIGVVLMRVLIPAVFMGIVAGVIYMYGRWMDWW
;
A
#
# COMPACT_ATOMS: atom_id res chain seq x y z
N MET A 1 17.60 47.54 20.81
CA MET A 1 18.45 46.67 19.98
C MET A 1 17.52 45.60 19.44
N GLU A 2 17.23 45.62 18.15
CA GLU A 2 16.28 44.70 17.52
C GLU A 2 17.05 43.49 16.99
N THR A 3 16.61 42.28 17.36
CA THR A 3 17.05 41.04 16.73
C THR A 3 16.19 40.79 15.51
N LYS A 4 16.82 40.65 14.34
CA LYS A 4 16.11 40.39 13.09
C LYS A 4 16.26 38.91 12.73
N THR A 5 15.15 38.21 12.60
CA THR A 5 15.13 36.82 12.16
C THR A 5 14.51 36.74 10.77
N THR A 6 15.21 36.09 9.84
CA THR A 6 14.69 35.80 8.50
C THR A 6 14.55 34.30 8.30
N TRP A 7 13.52 33.93 7.54
CA TRP A 7 13.18 32.55 7.20
C TRP A 7 13.12 32.42 5.69
N GLU A 8 13.84 31.44 5.15
CA GLU A 8 13.88 31.13 3.72
C GLU A 8 13.50 29.66 3.55
N ASP A 9 12.51 29.37 2.70
CA ASP A 9 12.12 28.01 2.40
C ASP A 9 13.23 27.29 1.62
N THR A 10 13.55 26.06 2.03
CA THR A 10 14.58 25.26 1.36
C THR A 10 14.00 24.20 0.43
N GLY A 11 12.68 24.02 0.41
CA GLY A 11 12.00 22.99 -0.38
C GLY A 11 12.36 21.56 0.06
N ARG A 12 12.77 21.38 1.33
CA ARG A 12 13.18 20.10 1.89
C ARG A 12 12.29 19.68 3.04
N ASP A 13 12.07 18.37 3.13
CA ASP A 13 11.26 17.78 4.19
C ASP A 13 12.12 17.23 5.34
N CYS A 14 11.59 17.38 6.54
CA CYS A 14 12.19 16.90 7.76
C CYS A 14 12.09 15.38 7.85
N GLN A 15 13.24 14.73 7.97
CA GLN A 15 13.33 13.27 8.12
C GLN A 15 12.62 12.73 9.37
N PHE A 16 12.45 13.56 10.41
CA PHE A 16 11.84 13.13 11.66
C PHE A 16 10.31 13.19 11.65
N CYS A 17 9.71 14.20 11.03
CA CYS A 17 8.28 14.47 11.15
C CYS A 17 7.57 14.77 9.82
N GLY A 18 8.30 14.74 8.70
CA GLY A 18 7.79 15.07 7.36
C GLY A 18 7.34 16.53 7.20
N GLY A 19 7.71 17.42 8.12
CA GLY A 19 7.41 18.86 8.02
C GLY A 19 8.47 19.62 7.25
N GLU A 20 8.13 20.81 6.79
CA GLU A 20 9.02 21.66 5.99
C GLU A 20 10.24 22.14 6.79
N ILE A 21 11.41 22.14 6.14
CA ILE A 21 12.67 22.67 6.65
C ILE A 21 12.89 24.07 6.05
N PHE A 22 13.06 25.05 6.93
CA PHE A 22 13.42 26.41 6.56
C PHE A 22 14.87 26.70 6.97
N ARG A 23 15.52 27.59 6.23
CA ARG A 23 16.77 28.22 6.65
C ARG A 23 16.42 29.42 7.51
N ARG A 24 16.83 29.38 8.77
CA ARG A 24 16.70 30.50 9.70
C ARG A 24 18.02 31.25 9.77
N THR A 25 17.96 32.57 9.63
CA THR A 25 19.11 33.45 9.90
C THR A 25 18.72 34.43 10.99
N ASP A 26 19.45 34.37 12.11
CA ASP A 26 19.32 35.30 13.22
C ASP A 26 20.45 36.33 13.14
N GLU A 27 20.10 37.59 12.98
CA GLU A 27 21.01 38.73 13.00
C GLU A 27 20.96 39.39 14.38
N GLU A 28 22.03 39.20 15.14
CA GLU A 28 22.33 39.92 16.38
C GLU A 28 23.37 41.03 16.11
N PRO A 29 23.42 42.09 16.95
CA PRO A 29 24.31 43.24 16.72
C PRO A 29 25.80 42.92 16.56
N ARG A 30 26.24 41.72 16.98
CA ARG A 30 27.63 41.26 16.93
C ARG A 30 27.81 39.91 16.22
N ARG A 31 26.72 39.28 15.76
CA ARG A 31 26.77 37.91 15.25
C ARG A 31 25.64 37.62 14.29
N ILE A 32 25.96 37.00 13.17
CA ILE A 32 24.98 36.44 12.24
C ILE A 32 25.09 34.93 12.34
N THR A 33 23.98 34.26 12.68
CA THR A 33 23.94 32.80 12.83
C THR A 33 22.87 32.24 11.91
N ALA A 34 23.22 31.25 11.09
CA ALA A 34 22.28 30.60 10.19
C ALA A 34 22.31 29.08 10.36
N TYR A 35 21.12 28.47 10.36
CA TYR A 35 20.91 27.04 10.52
C TYR A 35 19.63 26.62 9.80
N TYR A 36 19.53 25.33 9.47
CA TYR A 36 18.28 24.76 8.98
C TYR A 36 17.43 24.32 10.17
N GLN A 37 16.14 24.63 10.16
CA GLN A 37 15.21 24.27 11.23
C GLN A 37 13.88 23.80 10.65
N CYS A 38 13.37 22.68 11.18
CA CYS A 38 12.01 22.25 10.89
C CYS A 38 11.01 23.02 11.77
N GLN A 39 9.98 23.64 11.18
CA GLN A 39 8.97 24.37 11.95
C GLN A 39 8.07 23.46 12.79
N ARG A 40 7.89 22.19 12.39
CA ARG A 40 6.96 21.27 13.03
C ARG A 40 7.53 20.59 14.28
N CYS A 41 8.73 20.02 14.18
CA CYS A 41 9.33 19.25 15.29
C CYS A 41 10.52 19.95 15.97
N GLY A 42 10.96 21.09 15.42
CA GLY A 42 12.04 21.90 15.97
C GLY A 42 13.45 21.31 15.80
N ALA A 43 13.61 20.25 15.01
CA ALA A 43 14.93 19.72 14.65
C ALA A 43 15.78 20.78 13.95
N GLN A 44 17.08 20.80 14.22
CA GLN A 44 18.02 21.79 13.67
C GLN A 44 19.26 21.13 13.10
N TRP A 45 19.74 21.67 11.98
CA TRP A 45 20.95 21.25 11.31
C TRP A 45 21.86 22.44 11.03
N SER A 46 23.16 22.20 11.01
CA SER A 46 24.16 23.16 10.55
C SER A 46 24.01 23.41 9.05
N LEU A 47 24.62 24.48 8.54
CA LEU A 47 24.67 24.72 7.10
C LEU A 47 25.42 23.62 6.33
N GLY A 48 26.27 22.85 7.02
CA GLY A 48 26.94 21.65 6.51
C GLY A 48 26.12 20.37 6.65
N HIS A 49 24.82 20.48 6.97
CA HIS A 49 23.86 19.39 7.14
C HIS A 49 24.12 18.46 8.33
N GLU A 50 25.04 18.83 9.22
CA GLU A 50 25.24 18.10 10.47
C GLU A 50 24.09 18.37 11.43
N LEU A 51 23.55 17.31 12.05
CA LEU A 51 22.46 17.44 13.00
C LEU A 51 22.97 18.15 14.28
N ILE A 52 22.43 19.33 14.58
CA ILE A 52 22.75 20.08 15.79
C ILE A 52 21.78 19.71 16.90
N ARG A 53 20.49 19.57 16.56
CA ARG A 53 19.43 19.28 17.51
C ARG A 53 18.47 18.26 16.91
N GLU A 54 18.32 17.14 17.61
CA GLU A 54 17.33 16.14 17.29
C GLU A 54 15.91 16.66 17.58
N SER A 55 14.92 16.18 16.81
CA SER A 55 13.51 16.56 17.01
C SER A 55 13.03 16.19 18.41
N SER A 56 12.33 17.10 19.08
CA SER A 56 11.65 16.78 20.34
C SER A 56 10.39 15.91 20.15
N VAL A 57 9.89 15.82 18.92
CA VAL A 57 8.67 15.10 18.58
C VAL A 57 9.01 13.96 17.62
N THR A 58 9.12 12.75 18.14
CA THR A 58 9.25 11.51 17.36
C THR A 58 7.88 11.13 16.79
N THR A 59 7.33 11.93 15.89
CA THR A 59 6.14 11.51 15.13
C THR A 59 6.63 10.77 13.91
N THR A 60 6.59 9.44 13.92
CA THR A 60 6.95 8.63 12.75
C THR A 60 5.92 8.92 11.65
N PRO A 61 6.24 9.73 10.62
CA PRO A 61 5.19 10.33 9.78
C PRO A 61 4.57 9.32 8.81
N GLU A 62 5.18 8.14 8.64
CA GLU A 62 4.81 7.22 7.56
C GLU A 62 4.11 5.93 8.05
N LYS A 63 4.42 5.47 9.27
CA LYS A 63 3.81 4.24 9.81
C LYS A 63 2.34 4.47 10.19
N ASP A 64 2.02 5.66 10.68
CA ASP A 64 0.67 5.99 11.11
C ASP A 64 -0.30 6.13 9.94
N ALA A 65 0.15 6.60 8.77
CA ALA A 65 -0.74 6.79 7.62
C ALA A 65 -1.22 5.45 7.05
N VAL A 66 -0.33 4.48 6.90
CA VAL A 66 -0.66 3.12 6.42
C VAL A 66 -1.51 2.39 7.45
N GLN A 67 -1.15 2.49 8.73
CA GLN A 67 -1.85 1.81 9.81
C GLN A 67 -3.24 2.42 10.08
N ALA A 68 -3.38 3.74 9.98
CA ALA A 68 -4.67 4.43 10.03
C ALA A 68 -5.55 4.12 8.83
N TRP A 69 -4.95 3.91 7.64
CA TRP A 69 -5.70 3.49 6.46
C TRP A 69 -6.29 2.09 6.64
N PHE A 70 -5.50 1.13 7.13
CA PHE A 70 -6.00 -0.21 7.45
C PHE A 70 -7.02 -0.22 8.61
N ALA A 71 -6.88 0.67 9.60
CA ALA A 71 -7.85 0.81 10.68
C ALA A 71 -9.22 1.34 10.21
N LYS A 72 -9.25 2.11 9.11
CA LYS A 72 -10.50 2.59 8.49
C LYS A 72 -11.20 1.53 7.65
N VAL A 73 -10.55 0.41 7.32
CA VAL A 73 -11.16 -0.66 6.52
C VAL A 73 -12.07 -1.50 7.41
N PRO A 74 -13.39 -1.52 7.15
CA PRO A 74 -14.32 -2.28 7.95
C PRO A 74 -14.08 -3.80 7.77
N ARG A 75 -14.26 -4.57 8.85
CA ARG A 75 -13.91 -6.01 8.92
C ARG A 75 -14.53 -6.86 7.80
N TRP A 76 -15.70 -6.49 7.29
CA TRP A 76 -16.38 -7.21 6.20
C TRP A 76 -15.61 -7.16 4.87
N VAL A 77 -14.82 -6.11 4.62
CA VAL A 77 -14.00 -5.98 3.41
C VAL A 77 -12.90 -7.03 3.41
N TRP A 78 -12.27 -7.28 4.56
CA TRP A 78 -11.26 -8.33 4.72
C TRP A 78 -11.84 -9.73 4.53
N VAL A 79 -13.07 -9.97 5.00
CA VAL A 79 -13.79 -11.22 4.74
C VAL A 79 -14.03 -11.41 3.24
N LEU A 80 -14.45 -10.36 2.53
CA LEU A 80 -14.62 -10.39 1.08
C LEU A 80 -13.31 -10.67 0.33
N VAL A 81 -12.21 -10.00 0.71
CA VAL A 81 -10.88 -10.22 0.12
C VAL A 81 -10.42 -11.66 0.36
N ALA A 82 -10.61 -12.19 1.57
CA ALA A 82 -10.28 -13.58 1.89
C ALA A 82 -11.13 -14.57 1.07
N VAL A 83 -12.44 -14.34 0.94
CA VAL A 83 -13.33 -15.16 0.11
C VAL A 83 -12.92 -15.11 -1.37
N LEU A 84 -12.60 -13.92 -1.90
CA LEU A 84 -12.12 -13.77 -3.27
C LEU A 84 -10.77 -14.45 -3.51
N LEU A 85 -9.86 -14.40 -2.53
CA LEU A 85 -8.60 -15.14 -2.58
C LEU A 85 -8.83 -16.65 -2.56
N VAL A 86 -9.75 -17.15 -1.74
CA VAL A 86 -10.11 -18.58 -1.70
C VAL A 86 -10.76 -18.99 -3.02
N ILE A 87 -11.69 -18.21 -3.57
CA ILE A 87 -12.31 -18.48 -4.86
C ILE A 87 -11.26 -18.45 -5.98
N GLY A 88 -10.38 -17.44 -5.99
CA GLY A 88 -9.28 -17.31 -6.93
C GLY A 88 -8.32 -18.47 -6.83
N ALA A 89 -7.93 -18.86 -5.61
CA ALA A 89 -7.11 -20.04 -5.36
C ALA A 89 -7.82 -21.33 -5.78
N LEU A 90 -9.13 -21.48 -5.59
CA LEU A 90 -9.89 -22.65 -6.07
C LEU A 90 -10.00 -22.68 -7.60
N ARG A 91 -10.02 -21.51 -8.25
CA ARG A 91 -10.11 -21.36 -9.71
C ARG A 91 -8.75 -21.53 -10.40
N PHE A 92 -7.67 -21.09 -9.77
CA PHE A 92 -6.29 -21.20 -10.24
C PHE A 92 -5.56 -22.44 -9.72
N SER A 93 -6.01 -23.06 -8.63
CA SER A 93 -5.51 -24.35 -8.19
C SER A 93 -5.90 -25.38 -9.23
N VAL A 94 -4.90 -26.13 -9.67
CA VAL A 94 -4.85 -27.15 -10.73
C VAL A 94 -6.13 -28.01 -10.84
N ILE A 95 -6.85 -28.21 -9.75
CA ILE A 95 -8.13 -28.95 -9.66
C ILE A 95 -9.23 -28.31 -10.52
N GLY A 96 -9.36 -26.98 -10.59
CA GLY A 96 -10.44 -26.31 -11.35
C GLY A 96 -10.28 -26.42 -12.87
N VAL A 97 -9.04 -26.32 -13.36
CA VAL A 97 -8.72 -26.46 -14.79
C VAL A 97 -8.76 -27.92 -15.23
N VAL A 98 -8.30 -28.86 -14.39
CA VAL A 98 -8.39 -30.31 -14.65
C VAL A 98 -9.84 -30.77 -14.65
N LEU A 99 -10.66 -30.29 -13.69
CA LEU A 99 -12.08 -30.67 -13.63
C LEU A 99 -12.81 -30.21 -14.89
N MET A 100 -12.65 -28.96 -15.35
CA MET A 100 -13.26 -28.52 -16.63
C MET A 100 -12.81 -29.37 -17.82
N ARG A 101 -11.51 -29.72 -17.90
CA ARG A 101 -10.97 -30.52 -19.01
C ARG A 101 -11.44 -31.98 -19.00
N VAL A 102 -11.84 -32.53 -17.86
CA VAL A 102 -12.34 -33.92 -17.74
C VAL A 102 -13.87 -33.96 -17.86
N LEU A 103 -14.57 -33.00 -17.28
CA LEU A 103 -16.03 -32.99 -17.20
C LEU A 103 -16.67 -32.72 -18.57
N ILE A 104 -16.08 -31.84 -19.39
CA ILE A 104 -16.56 -31.55 -20.76
C ILE A 104 -16.55 -32.81 -21.66
N PRO A 105 -15.43 -33.54 -21.82
CA PRO A 105 -15.42 -34.75 -22.64
C PRO A 105 -16.24 -35.90 -22.02
N ALA A 106 -16.32 -36.00 -20.68
CA ALA A 106 -17.16 -37.01 -20.03
C ALA A 106 -18.67 -36.79 -20.30
N VAL A 107 -19.14 -35.55 -20.20
CA VAL A 107 -20.54 -35.21 -20.54
C VAL A 107 -20.80 -35.43 -22.02
N PHE A 108 -19.87 -35.05 -22.90
CA PHE A 108 -20.02 -35.28 -24.33
C PHE A 108 -20.12 -36.78 -24.66
N MET A 109 -19.27 -37.62 -24.07
CA MET A 109 -19.35 -39.08 -24.21
C MET A 109 -20.67 -39.65 -23.68
N GLY A 110 -21.16 -39.15 -22.53
CA GLY A 110 -22.45 -39.55 -21.98
C GLY A 110 -23.62 -39.24 -22.92
N ILE A 111 -23.62 -38.05 -23.53
CA ILE A 111 -24.65 -37.65 -24.52
C ILE A 111 -24.58 -38.56 -25.75
N VAL A 112 -23.39 -38.77 -26.32
CA VAL A 112 -23.20 -39.63 -27.50
C VAL A 112 -23.66 -41.06 -27.21
N ALA A 113 -23.26 -41.64 -26.08
CA ALA A 113 -23.70 -42.98 -25.68
C ALA A 113 -25.21 -43.06 -25.47
N GLY A 114 -25.83 -42.04 -24.86
CA GLY A 114 -27.28 -41.97 -24.68
C GLY A 114 -28.04 -41.89 -26.01
N VAL A 115 -27.53 -41.11 -26.97
CA VAL A 115 -28.11 -41.02 -28.33
C VAL A 115 -27.99 -42.36 -29.04
N ILE A 116 -26.82 -43.01 -29.01
CA ILE A 116 -26.62 -44.34 -29.62
C ILE A 116 -27.57 -45.36 -28.98
N TYR A 117 -27.72 -45.34 -27.66
CA TYR A 117 -28.62 -46.24 -26.95
C TYR A 117 -30.09 -46.02 -27.35
N MET A 118 -30.55 -44.77 -27.39
CA MET A 118 -31.92 -44.46 -27.83
C MET A 118 -32.15 -44.86 -29.29
N TYR A 119 -31.22 -44.55 -30.20
CA TYR A 119 -31.34 -44.91 -31.61
C TYR A 119 -31.27 -46.41 -31.83
N GLY A 120 -30.37 -47.12 -31.13
CA GLY A 120 -30.26 -48.57 -31.19
C GLY A 120 -31.54 -49.26 -30.73
N ARG A 121 -32.19 -48.74 -29.69
CA ARG A 121 -33.50 -49.19 -29.23
C ARG A 121 -34.63 -48.89 -30.22
N TRP A 122 -34.50 -47.83 -31.01
CA TRP A 122 -35.50 -47.46 -32.02
C TRP A 122 -35.38 -48.25 -33.33
N MET A 123 -34.18 -48.78 -33.64
CA MET A 123 -33.93 -49.56 -34.85
C MET A 123 -33.98 -51.08 -34.63
N ASP A 124 -34.30 -51.58 -33.42
CA ASP A 124 -34.28 -53.00 -33.05
C ASP A 124 -32.95 -53.70 -33.43
N TRP A 125 -31.81 -53.03 -33.20
CA TRP A 125 -30.48 -53.62 -33.45
C TRP A 125 -30.05 -54.63 -32.36
N TRP A 126 -30.91 -54.84 -31.35
CA TRP A 126 -30.81 -55.79 -30.23
C TRP A 126 -32.21 -56.27 -29.88
#